data_AF-A0A835Z0M0-F1
#
_entry.id   AF-A0A835Z0M0-F1
#
_cell.length_a   1.000
_cell.length_b   1.000
_cell.length_c   1.000
_cell.angle_alpha   90.00
_cell.angle_beta   90.00
_cell.angle_gamma   90.00
#
_symmetry.space_group_name_H-M   'P 1'
#
loop_
_entity.id
_entity.type
_entity.pdbx_description
1 polymer ?
#
loop_
_entity_poly.entity_id
_entity_poly.type
_entity_poly.pdbx_seq_one_letter_code
_entity_poly.pdbx_strand_id
1 'polypeptide(L)'
;GVHHGGLLPILKETVEILFSRGIVKVLFATETFAMGVNMPARTVVFNGLRKHDGREFRDLLPGEYTQMAGRAGRRGLDKVGTVLITAWSEPPPLPALRAMLTGSATKLESQFRLKYSMILNLLRVEDMSVEDMIKRSFSEFATQRALGAHNVPKFMARADAALARLDKRAAAAASVSAHDVDVHNVACVLPG
;
A
#
# COMPACT_ATOMS: atom_id res chain seq x y z
N GLY A 1 -14.61 -5.92 33.17
CA GLY A 1 -14.94 -4.70 32.43
C GLY A 1 -15.25 -5.03 30.99
N VAL A 2 -15.84 -4.09 30.26
CA VAL A 2 -16.18 -4.22 28.83
C VAL A 2 -15.64 -3.00 28.08
N HIS A 3 -15.08 -3.19 26.88
CA HIS A 3 -14.58 -2.12 26.01
C HIS A 3 -14.94 -2.36 24.55
N HIS A 4 -15.79 -1.51 23.97
CA HIS A 4 -16.11 -1.54 22.55
C HIS A 4 -16.45 -0.14 22.03
N GLY A 5 -16.42 0.03 20.71
CA GLY A 5 -16.69 1.32 20.05
C GLY A 5 -18.06 1.94 20.35
N GLY A 6 -19.03 1.12 20.75
CA GLY A 6 -20.39 1.55 21.13
C GLY A 6 -20.52 2.13 22.54
N LEU A 7 -19.48 2.11 23.37
CA LEU A 7 -19.50 2.75 24.68
C LEU A 7 -19.27 4.27 24.58
N LEU A 8 -19.91 5.02 25.47
CA LEU A 8 -19.65 6.45 25.64
C LEU A 8 -18.15 6.72 25.89
N PRO A 9 -17.56 7.78 25.32
CA PRO A 9 -16.14 8.10 25.49
C PRO A 9 -15.67 8.10 26.96
N ILE A 10 -16.43 8.75 27.84
CA ILE A 10 -16.12 8.82 29.28
C ILE A 10 -16.07 7.45 29.95
N LEU A 11 -16.92 6.51 29.52
CA LEU A 11 -16.92 5.14 30.06
C LEU A 11 -15.71 4.35 29.55
N LYS A 12 -15.31 4.53 28.29
CA LYS A 12 -14.10 3.90 27.73
C LYS A 12 -12.86 4.35 28.49
N GLU A 13 -12.71 5.66 28.68
CA GLU A 13 -11.61 6.24 29.46
C GLU A 13 -11.58 5.72 30.90
N THR A 14 -12.75 5.65 31.55
CA THR A 14 -12.83 5.13 32.92
C THR A 14 -12.39 3.67 32.99
N VAL A 15 -12.86 2.82 32.08
CA VAL A 15 -12.46 1.39 32.03
C VAL A 15 -10.97 1.24 31.77
N GLU A 16 -10.41 2.04 30.85
CA GLU A 16 -8.98 2.08 30.56
C GLU A 16 -8.15 2.47 31.80
N ILE A 17 -8.54 3.52 32.52
CA ILE A 17 -7.87 3.95 33.75
C ILE A 17 -7.95 2.84 34.82
N LEU A 18 -9.11 2.22 35.03
CA LEU A 18 -9.27 1.16 36.02
C LEU A 18 -8.50 -0.12 35.65
N PHE A 19 -8.37 -0.42 34.36
CA PHE A 19 -7.58 -1.54 33.87
C PHE A 19 -6.08 -1.31 34.05
N SER A 20 -5.57 -0.14 33.70
CA SER A 20 -4.15 0.21 33.89
C SER A 20 -3.72 0.23 35.36
N ARG A 21 -4.63 0.63 36.27
CA ARG A 21 -4.43 0.54 37.73
C ARG A 21 -4.54 -0.90 38.27
N GLY A 22 -4.87 -1.87 37.43
CA GLY A 22 -5.02 -3.27 37.83
C GLY A 22 -6.25 -3.55 38.71
N ILE A 23 -7.22 -2.64 38.77
CA ILE A 23 -8.48 -2.84 39.50
C ILE A 23 -9.37 -3.79 38.70
N VAL A 24 -9.47 -3.57 37.38
CA VAL A 24 -10.14 -4.50 36.47
C VAL A 24 -9.18 -5.63 36.11
N LYS A 25 -9.46 -6.84 36.61
CA LYS A 25 -8.64 -8.04 36.34
C LYS A 25 -8.98 -8.73 35.02
N VAL A 26 -10.24 -8.63 34.59
CA VAL A 26 -10.74 -9.25 33.36
C VAL A 26 -11.46 -8.18 32.53
N LEU A 27 -11.05 -8.04 31.27
CA LEU A 27 -11.58 -7.08 30.32
C LEU A 27 -12.00 -7.82 29.05
N PHE A 28 -13.28 -7.71 28.70
CA PHE A 28 -13.79 -8.12 27.39
C PHE A 28 -13.68 -6.92 26.46
N ALA A 29 -12.93 -7.04 25.37
CA ALA A 29 -12.68 -5.93 24.47
C ALA A 29 -12.82 -6.33 22.99
N THR A 30 -13.25 -5.38 22.16
CA THR A 30 -13.17 -5.52 20.69
C THR A 30 -11.77 -5.20 20.18
N GLU A 31 -11.49 -5.58 18.92
CA GLU A 31 -10.19 -5.38 18.26
C GLU A 31 -9.58 -3.98 18.43
N THR A 32 -10.42 -2.95 18.42
CA THR A 32 -10.02 -1.54 18.58
C THR A 32 -9.25 -1.26 19.87
N PHE A 33 -9.42 -2.04 20.94
CA PHE A 33 -8.66 -1.85 22.18
C PHE A 33 -7.16 -2.15 21.99
N ALA A 34 -6.83 -3.13 21.14
CA ALA A 34 -5.45 -3.43 20.80
C ALA A 34 -4.81 -2.34 19.91
N MET A 35 -5.63 -1.55 19.22
CA MET A 35 -5.24 -0.48 18.32
C MET A 35 -5.24 0.87 19.08
N GLY A 36 -4.10 1.30 19.61
CA GLY A 36 -3.94 2.70 20.02
C GLY A 36 -3.81 2.99 21.52
N VAL A 37 -3.73 1.98 22.40
CA VAL A 37 -3.49 2.22 23.84
C VAL A 37 -2.33 1.37 24.36
N ASN A 38 -1.44 1.97 25.16
CA ASN A 38 -0.35 1.26 25.83
C ASN A 38 -0.82 0.57 27.12
N MET A 39 -1.73 -0.40 27.00
CA MET A 39 -2.27 -1.17 28.13
C MET A 39 -2.00 -2.67 27.98
N PRO A 40 -0.82 -3.16 28.40
CA PRO A 40 -0.48 -4.57 28.34
C PRO A 40 -1.25 -5.38 29.40
N ALA A 41 -1.65 -6.60 29.04
CA ALA A 41 -2.26 -7.58 29.91
C ALA A 41 -1.28 -8.74 30.17
N ARG A 42 -1.42 -9.48 31.27
CA ARG A 42 -0.62 -10.71 31.47
C ARG A 42 -0.96 -11.79 30.44
N THR A 43 -2.25 -11.93 30.16
CA THR A 43 -2.81 -12.95 29.28
C THR A 43 -3.80 -12.32 28.31
N VAL A 44 -3.73 -12.70 27.04
CA VAL A 44 -4.74 -12.36 26.02
C VAL A 44 -5.47 -13.64 25.62
N VAL A 45 -6.80 -13.56 25.53
CA VAL A 45 -7.64 -14.70 25.15
C VAL A 45 -8.46 -14.33 23.92
N PHE A 46 -8.31 -15.12 22.86
CA PHE A 46 -9.11 -15.02 21.64
C PHE A 46 -10.33 -15.92 21.75
N ASN A 47 -11.52 -15.33 21.79
CA ASN A 47 -12.78 -16.06 21.79
C ASN A 47 -13.07 -16.75 20.44
N GLY A 48 -12.51 -16.21 19.36
CA GLY A 48 -12.65 -16.74 18.00
C GLY A 48 -11.61 -16.12 17.07
N LEU A 49 -11.37 -16.78 15.94
CA LEU A 49 -10.37 -16.38 14.94
C LEU A 49 -10.99 -15.72 13.69
N ARG A 50 -12.30 -15.50 13.72
CA ARG A 50 -13.06 -14.89 12.64
C ARG A 50 -13.70 -13.60 13.09
N LYS A 51 -13.71 -12.60 12.20
CA LYS A 51 -14.40 -11.33 12.41
C LYS A 51 -15.16 -10.91 11.16
N HIS A 52 -16.16 -10.06 11.36
CA HIS A 52 -16.84 -9.36 10.29
C HIS A 52 -16.12 -8.05 9.99
N ASP A 53 -15.63 -7.84 8.77
CA ASP A 53 -14.89 -6.63 8.39
C ASP A 53 -15.79 -5.52 7.81
N GLY A 54 -17.11 -5.70 7.90
CA GLY A 54 -18.11 -4.82 7.32
C GLY A 54 -18.67 -5.35 5.99
N ARG A 55 -18.01 -6.33 5.36
CA ARG A 55 -18.47 -6.97 4.12
C ARG A 55 -18.71 -8.46 4.32
N GLU A 56 -17.77 -9.17 4.92
CA GLU A 56 -17.86 -10.61 5.10
C GLU A 56 -17.24 -11.07 6.43
N PHE A 57 -17.58 -12.30 6.81
CA PHE A 57 -16.89 -12.99 7.89
C PHE A 57 -15.64 -13.67 7.35
N ARG A 58 -14.47 -13.18 7.78
CA ARG A 58 -13.17 -13.71 7.38
C ARG A 58 -12.29 -14.02 8.58
N ASP A 59 -11.24 -14.79 8.34
CA ASP A 59 -10.22 -15.07 9.34
C ASP A 59 -9.39 -13.81 9.63
N LEU A 60 -8.82 -13.75 10.84
CA LEU A 60 -7.91 -12.69 11.25
C LEU A 60 -6.64 -12.71 10.39
N LEU A 61 -6.23 -11.54 9.93
CA LEU A 61 -4.95 -11.38 9.24
C LEU A 61 -3.80 -11.53 10.24
N PRO A 62 -2.61 -11.97 9.79
CA PRO A 62 -1.45 -12.13 10.67
C PRO A 62 -1.07 -10.84 11.42
N GLY A 63 -1.20 -9.69 10.75
CA GLY A 63 -0.97 -8.38 11.36
C GLY A 63 -2.01 -8.02 12.43
N GLU A 64 -3.27 -8.40 12.25
CA GLU A 64 -4.35 -8.17 13.23
C GLU A 64 -4.13 -9.04 14.47
N TYR A 65 -3.82 -10.33 14.25
CA TYR A 65 -3.45 -11.25 15.32
C TYR A 65 -2.24 -10.73 16.11
N THR A 66 -1.15 -10.38 15.42
CA THR A 66 0.09 -9.92 16.07
C THR A 66 -0.14 -8.68 16.93
N GLN A 67 -0.96 -7.74 16.47
CA GLN A 67 -1.27 -6.53 17.24
C GLN A 67 -2.10 -6.82 18.49
N MET A 68 -3.06 -7.76 18.42
CA MET A 68 -3.84 -8.17 19.59
C MET A 68 -3.04 -9.04 20.55
N ALA A 69 -2.37 -10.08 20.04
CA ALA A 69 -1.56 -11.02 20.83
C ALA A 69 -0.36 -10.33 21.48
N GLY A 70 0.24 -9.33 20.81
CA GLY A 70 1.35 -8.53 21.34
C GLY A 70 1.01 -7.68 22.56
N ARG A 71 -0.26 -7.62 22.97
CA ARG A 71 -0.67 -7.03 24.26
C ARG A 71 -0.47 -7.97 25.45
N ALA A 72 -0.18 -9.26 25.22
CA ALA A 72 0.15 -10.20 26.27
C ALA A 72 1.59 -10.01 26.76
N GLY A 73 1.78 -10.03 28.08
CA GLY A 73 3.06 -9.83 28.75
C GLY A 73 3.29 -8.37 29.13
N ARG A 74 3.37 -8.10 30.44
CA ARG A 74 3.70 -6.77 30.96
C ARG A 74 5.20 -6.67 31.20
N ARG A 75 5.88 -5.78 30.47
CA ARG A 75 7.33 -5.55 30.58
C ARG A 75 7.70 -5.22 32.03
N GLY A 76 8.66 -5.97 32.59
CA GLY A 76 9.14 -5.78 33.95
C GLY A 76 8.28 -6.41 35.06
N LEU A 77 7.09 -6.93 34.74
CA LEU A 77 6.21 -7.60 35.70
C LEU A 77 6.05 -9.09 35.40
N ASP A 78 5.88 -9.45 34.13
CA ASP A 78 5.69 -10.84 33.69
C ASP A 78 6.94 -11.32 32.94
N LYS A 79 7.42 -12.54 33.24
CA LYS A 79 8.54 -13.16 32.51
C LYS A 79 8.18 -13.52 31.06
N VAL A 80 6.93 -13.90 30.84
CA VAL A 80 6.36 -14.32 29.56
C VAL A 80 4.93 -13.80 29.44
N GLY A 81 4.50 -13.48 28.22
CA GLY A 81 3.10 -13.20 27.89
C GLY A 81 2.39 -14.47 27.46
N THR A 82 1.19 -14.72 27.98
CA THR A 82 0.39 -15.90 27.60
C THR A 82 -0.70 -15.50 26.62
N VAL A 83 -0.82 -16.24 25.51
CA VAL A 83 -1.90 -16.06 24.54
C VAL A 83 -2.67 -17.36 24.43
N LEU A 84 -3.99 -17.30 24.60
CA LEU A 84 -4.89 -18.46 24.53
C LEU A 84 -5.86 -18.28 23.37
N ILE A 85 -6.07 -19.34 22.59
CA ILE A 85 -7.08 -19.39 21.54
C ILE A 85 -8.11 -20.43 21.97
N THR A 86 -9.37 -20.02 22.12
CA THR A 86 -10.43 -20.93 22.53
C THR A 86 -10.96 -21.73 21.33
N ALA A 87 -11.08 -23.05 21.49
CA ALA A 87 -11.75 -23.93 20.55
C ALA A 87 -12.99 -24.50 21.26
N TRP A 88 -14.17 -23.92 20.96
CA TRP A 88 -15.41 -24.28 21.64
C TRP A 88 -16.04 -25.57 21.10
N SER A 89 -16.03 -25.74 19.77
CA SER A 89 -16.60 -26.91 19.09
C SER A 89 -15.49 -27.75 18.45
N GLU A 90 -14.95 -27.26 17.35
CA GLU A 90 -13.90 -27.93 16.58
C GLU A 90 -12.66 -27.02 16.50
N PRO A 91 -11.45 -27.59 16.65
CA PRO A 91 -10.24 -26.80 16.51
C PRO A 91 -10.12 -26.21 15.10
N PRO A 92 -9.62 -24.98 14.95
CA PRO A 92 -9.40 -24.38 13.64
C PRO A 92 -8.40 -25.23 12.83
N PRO A 93 -8.57 -25.30 11.49
CA PRO A 93 -7.70 -26.10 10.65
C PRO A 93 -6.25 -25.60 10.74
N LEU A 94 -5.31 -26.54 10.87
CA LEU A 94 -3.88 -26.25 11.08
C LEU A 94 -3.28 -25.28 10.04
N PRO A 95 -3.61 -25.36 8.73
CA PRO A 95 -3.09 -24.42 7.75
C PRO A 95 -3.51 -22.97 8.01
N ALA A 96 -4.77 -22.74 8.38
CA ALA A 96 -5.29 -21.40 8.68
C ALA A 96 -4.65 -20.84 9.95
N LEU A 97 -4.53 -21.67 10.99
CA LEU A 97 -3.86 -21.28 12.23
C LEU A 97 -2.39 -20.93 11.98
N ARG A 98 -1.66 -21.76 11.22
CA ARG A 98 -0.25 -21.50 10.87
C ARG A 98 -0.11 -20.21 10.06
N ALA A 99 -0.98 -19.98 9.09
CA ALA A 99 -0.98 -18.76 8.29
C ALA A 99 -1.17 -17.51 9.17
N MET A 100 -2.10 -17.55 10.13
CA MET A 100 -2.34 -16.45 11.06
C MET A 100 -1.17 -16.23 12.03
N LEU A 101 -0.61 -17.30 12.62
CA LEU A 101 0.43 -17.20 13.65
C LEU A 101 1.81 -16.84 13.09
N THR A 102 2.15 -17.39 11.91
CA THR A 102 3.50 -17.26 11.32
C THR A 102 3.53 -16.45 10.04
N GLY A 103 2.38 -15.94 9.61
CA GLY A 103 2.26 -15.11 8.41
C GLY A 103 3.02 -13.80 8.54
N SER A 104 3.43 -13.27 7.40
CA SER A 104 4.05 -11.94 7.35
C SER A 104 3.05 -10.84 7.69
N ALA A 105 3.53 -9.76 8.31
CA ALA A 105 2.72 -8.58 8.55
C ALA A 105 2.20 -8.02 7.23
N THR A 106 0.98 -7.48 7.26
CA THR A 106 0.36 -6.85 6.09
C THR A 106 1.22 -5.70 5.59
N LYS A 107 1.47 -5.66 4.28
CA LYS A 107 2.25 -4.58 3.67
C LYS A 107 1.48 -3.27 3.80
N LEU A 108 2.23 -2.19 4.04
CA LEU A 108 1.66 -0.84 4.04
C LEU A 108 1.31 -0.46 2.60
N GLU A 109 0.03 -0.17 2.37
CA GLU A 109 -0.48 0.30 1.07
C GLU A 109 -0.90 1.76 1.16
N SER A 110 -0.69 2.51 0.07
CA SER A 110 -1.15 3.90 -0.02
C SER A 110 -2.67 3.96 0.04
N GLN A 111 -3.21 4.76 0.96
CA GLN A 111 -4.63 5.13 0.99
C GLN A 111 -4.85 6.54 0.44
N PHE A 112 -3.89 7.08 -0.32
CA PHE A 112 -3.99 8.40 -0.92
C PHE A 112 -5.18 8.44 -1.90
N ARG A 113 -6.09 9.39 -1.68
CA ARG A 113 -7.23 9.67 -2.54
C ARG A 113 -7.39 11.18 -2.65
N LEU A 114 -7.50 11.68 -3.88
CA LEU A 114 -7.80 13.08 -4.12
C LEU A 114 -9.23 13.38 -3.66
N LYS A 115 -9.36 14.41 -2.81
CA LYS A 115 -10.64 14.92 -2.33
C LYS A 115 -10.80 16.35 -2.85
N TYR A 116 -12.03 16.77 -3.15
CA TYR A 116 -12.29 18.14 -3.60
C TYR A 116 -11.78 19.20 -2.62
N SER A 117 -11.95 18.99 -1.32
CA SER A 117 -11.42 19.91 -0.29
C SER A 117 -9.89 20.06 -0.35
N MET A 118 -9.18 18.97 -0.67
CA MET A 118 -7.72 19.00 -0.84
C MET A 118 -7.34 19.82 -2.07
N ILE A 119 -8.03 19.63 -3.20
CA ILE A 119 -7.80 20.39 -4.43
C ILE A 119 -8.06 21.88 -4.18
N LEU A 120 -9.18 22.23 -3.54
CA LEU A 120 -9.52 23.61 -3.22
C LEU A 120 -8.51 24.26 -2.27
N ASN A 121 -8.02 23.50 -1.27
CA ASN A 121 -6.98 23.99 -0.36
C ASN A 121 -5.63 24.20 -1.08
N LEU A 122 -5.30 23.37 -2.05
CA LEU A 122 -4.08 23.52 -2.85
C LEU A 122 -4.20 24.68 -3.83
N LEU A 123 -5.35 24.87 -4.48
CA LEU A 123 -5.59 26.06 -5.32
C LEU A 123 -5.56 27.36 -4.52
N ARG A 124 -5.84 27.29 -3.21
CA ARG A 124 -5.73 28.45 -2.31
C ARG A 124 -4.28 28.77 -1.91
N VAL A 125 -3.38 27.78 -1.95
CA VAL A 125 -1.99 27.92 -1.51
C VAL A 125 -1.09 27.84 -2.74
N GLU A 126 -0.53 28.98 -3.16
CA GLU A 126 0.24 29.09 -4.42
C GLU A 126 1.57 28.31 -4.43
N ASP A 127 2.02 27.77 -3.29
CA ASP A 127 3.33 27.10 -3.17
C ASP A 127 3.37 25.66 -3.72
N MET A 128 2.22 25.02 -4.01
CA MET A 128 2.21 23.62 -4.45
C MET A 128 1.06 23.29 -5.41
N SER A 129 1.42 22.80 -6.60
CA SER A 129 0.45 22.29 -7.57
C SER A 129 -0.12 20.93 -7.14
N VAL A 130 -1.33 20.62 -7.60
CA VAL A 130 -1.97 19.32 -7.34
C VAL A 130 -1.15 18.20 -7.98
N GLU A 131 -0.58 18.46 -9.14
CA GLU A 131 0.30 17.58 -9.89
C GLU A 131 1.55 17.22 -9.09
N ASP A 132 2.17 18.20 -8.42
CA ASP A 132 3.36 17.96 -7.61
C ASP A 132 3.05 17.13 -6.37
N MET A 133 1.89 17.35 -5.73
CA MET A 133 1.43 16.51 -4.63
C MET A 133 1.20 15.07 -5.09
N ILE A 134 0.56 14.85 -6.24
CA ILE A 134 0.32 13.51 -6.78
C ILE A 134 1.66 12.81 -7.07
N LYS A 135 2.60 13.51 -7.72
CA LYS A 135 3.94 12.99 -8.01
C LYS A 135 4.68 12.58 -6.73
N ARG A 136 4.52 13.31 -5.62
CA ARG A 136 5.18 12.98 -4.34
C ARG A 136 4.39 11.99 -3.47
N SER A 137 3.23 11.51 -3.93
CA SER A 137 2.40 10.59 -3.17
C SER A 137 3.03 9.19 -3.06
N PHE A 138 2.76 8.49 -1.96
CA PHE A 138 3.24 7.11 -1.75
C PHE A 138 2.69 6.12 -2.78
N SER A 139 1.53 6.43 -3.40
CA SER A 139 0.97 5.65 -4.51
C SER A 139 1.88 5.65 -5.74
N GLU A 140 2.53 6.79 -6.04
CA GLU A 140 3.44 6.90 -7.18
C GLU A 140 4.85 6.39 -6.89
N PHE A 141 5.16 6.08 -5.63
CA PHE A 141 6.48 5.59 -5.25
C PHE A 141 6.85 4.28 -5.97
N ALA A 142 5.89 3.38 -6.16
CA ALA A 142 6.12 2.12 -6.88
C ALA A 142 6.42 2.37 -8.37
N THR A 143 5.63 3.22 -9.02
CA THR A 143 5.81 3.63 -10.42
C THR A 143 7.14 4.35 -10.62
N GLN A 144 7.47 5.31 -9.75
CA GLN A 144 8.72 6.05 -9.79
C GLN A 144 9.93 5.17 -9.56
N ARG A 145 9.85 4.22 -8.63
CA ARG A 145 10.92 3.25 -8.40
C ARG A 145 11.12 2.34 -9.62
N ALA A 146 10.05 1.91 -10.29
CA ALA A 146 10.15 1.16 -11.53
C ALA A 146 10.75 2.02 -12.67
N LEU A 147 10.32 3.27 -12.81
CA LEU A 147 10.84 4.23 -13.78
C LEU A 147 12.31 4.60 -13.54
N GLY A 148 12.76 4.64 -12.28
CA GLY A 148 14.18 4.84 -11.94
C GLY A 148 15.05 3.60 -12.17
N ALA A 149 14.46 2.39 -12.06
CA ALA A 149 15.15 1.14 -12.33
C ALA A 149 15.36 0.90 -13.84
N HIS A 150 14.39 1.31 -14.66
CA HIS A 150 14.64 1.46 -16.09
C HIS A 150 15.53 2.70 -16.27
N ASN A 151 16.70 2.57 -16.90
CA ASN A 151 17.53 3.72 -17.26
C ASN A 151 16.85 4.53 -18.38
N VAL A 152 15.69 5.13 -18.10
CA VAL A 152 14.93 5.97 -19.02
C VAL A 152 15.82 7.03 -19.68
N PRO A 153 16.79 7.66 -19.00
CA PRO A 153 17.72 8.59 -19.66
C PRO A 153 18.57 7.94 -20.76
N LYS A 154 19.04 6.70 -20.55
CA LYS A 154 19.81 5.96 -21.57
C LYS A 154 18.92 5.52 -22.72
N PHE A 155 17.66 5.19 -22.45
CA PHE A 155 16.71 4.78 -23.46
C PHE A 155 16.29 5.98 -24.33
N MET A 156 16.01 7.13 -23.72
CA MET A 156 15.74 8.39 -24.42
C MET A 156 16.96 8.82 -25.25
N ALA A 157 18.17 8.81 -24.68
CA ALA A 157 19.39 9.13 -25.44
C ALA A 157 19.62 8.20 -26.65
N ARG A 158 19.26 6.91 -26.54
CA ARG A 158 19.30 5.98 -27.68
C ARG A 158 18.24 6.28 -28.72
N ALA A 159 17.02 6.63 -28.30
CA ALA A 159 15.94 7.02 -29.19
C ALA A 159 16.29 8.30 -29.96
N ASP A 160 16.81 9.31 -29.28
CA ASP A 160 17.25 10.58 -29.88
C ASP A 160 18.39 10.35 -30.89
N ALA A 161 19.37 9.51 -30.54
CA ALA A 161 20.45 9.14 -31.45
C ALA A 161 19.95 8.36 -32.69
N ALA A 162 18.91 7.54 -32.52
CA ALA A 162 18.28 6.84 -33.64
C ALA A 162 17.49 7.79 -34.53
N LEU A 163 16.76 8.76 -33.95
CA LEU A 163 16.06 9.80 -34.68
C LEU A 163 17.03 10.64 -35.53
N ALA A 164 18.12 11.11 -34.92
CA ALA A 164 19.13 11.90 -35.63
C ALA A 164 19.81 11.13 -36.78
N ARG A 165 19.91 9.79 -36.69
CA ARG A 165 20.39 8.94 -37.79
C ARG A 165 19.38 8.82 -38.92
N LEU A 166 18.09 8.72 -38.59
CA LEU A 166 17.01 8.66 -39.58
C LEU A 166 16.86 10.00 -40.30
N ASP A 167 16.94 11.13 -39.59
CA ASP A 167 16.91 12.47 -40.20
C ASP A 167 18.07 12.69 -41.16
N LYS A 168 19.29 12.27 -40.79
CA LYS A 168 20.45 12.32 -41.71
C LYS A 168 20.26 11.43 -42.94
N ARG A 169 19.65 10.26 -42.79
CA ARG A 169 19.34 9.37 -43.91
C ARG A 169 18.24 9.92 -44.81
N ALA A 170 17.21 10.56 -44.23
CA ALA A 170 16.15 11.23 -44.97
C ALA A 170 16.70 12.43 -45.76
N ALA A 171 17.58 13.24 -45.15
CA ALA A 171 18.26 14.35 -45.83
C ALA A 171 19.17 13.87 -46.96
N ALA A 172 19.90 12.76 -46.77
CA ALA A 172 20.71 12.15 -47.82
C ALA A 172 19.84 11.60 -48.96
N ALA A 173 18.71 10.96 -48.66
CA ALA A 173 17.77 10.47 -49.68
C ALA A 173 17.14 11.61 -50.49
N ALA A 174 16.82 12.75 -49.86
CA ALA A 174 16.30 13.94 -50.54
C ALA A 174 17.35 14.61 -51.45
N SER A 175 18.64 14.50 -51.13
CA SER A 175 19.73 15.01 -52.00
C SER A 175 20.00 14.13 -53.23
N VAL A 176 19.68 12.84 -53.16
CA VAL A 176 19.83 11.91 -54.30
C VAL A 176 18.70 12.09 -55.31
N SER A 177 17.46 12.36 -54.87
CA SER A 177 16.33 12.61 -55.79
C SER A 177 16.45 13.90 -56.60
N ALA A 178 17.32 14.84 -56.21
CA ALA A 178 17.55 16.08 -56.96
C ALA A 178 18.54 15.90 -58.13
N HIS A 179 19.30 14.81 -58.16
CA HIS A 179 20.33 14.56 -59.20
C HIS A 179 19.90 13.58 -60.30
N ASP A 180 18.76 12.89 -60.16
CA ASP A 180 18.28 11.89 -61.15
C ASP A 180 17.18 12.41 -62.11
N VAL A 181 16.99 13.73 -62.24
CA VAL A 181 15.97 14.29 -63.18
C VAL A 181 16.54 14.65 -64.56
N ASP A 182 17.86 14.59 -64.78
CA ASP A 182 18.47 15.21 -65.98
C ASP A 182 19.31 14.27 -66.87
N VAL A 183 18.93 13.02 -67.06
CA VAL A 183 19.40 12.28 -68.25
C VAL A 183 18.39 11.21 -68.65
N HIS A 184 17.60 11.44 -69.69
CA HIS A 184 17.32 10.52 -70.81
C HIS A 184 16.16 11.07 -71.66
N ASN A 185 16.49 12.09 -72.47
CA ASN A 185 15.77 12.37 -73.71
C ASN A 185 16.61 11.79 -74.85
N VAL A 186 16.32 10.56 -75.27
CA VAL A 186 16.72 10.07 -76.60
C VAL A 186 15.54 9.30 -77.19
N ALA A 187 15.01 9.90 -78.26
CA ALA A 187 13.93 9.39 -79.09
C ALA A 187 14.25 8.03 -79.72
N CYS A 188 13.25 7.17 -79.89
CA CYS A 188 13.25 6.17 -80.95
C CYS A 188 11.82 5.81 -81.40
N VAL A 189 11.35 6.60 -82.36
CA VAL A 189 10.59 6.26 -83.59
C VAL A 189 10.08 4.81 -83.73
N LEU A 190 8.76 4.66 -83.90
CA LEU A 190 8.03 3.54 -84.55
C LEU A 190 8.52 3.36 -86.00
N PRO A 191 8.56 2.14 -86.59
CA PRO A 191 7.37 1.70 -87.34
C PRO A 191 7.17 0.16 -87.45
N GLY A 192 5.93 -0.24 -87.78
CA GLY A 192 5.58 -1.59 -88.24
C GLY A 192 4.18 -2.03 -87.85
#